data_AF-A0A7C8NQ23-F1
#
_entry.id   AF-A0A7C8NQ23-F1
#
_cell.length_a   1.000
_cell.length_b   1.000
_cell.length_c   1.000
_cell.angle_alpha   90.00
_cell.angle_beta   90.00
_cell.angle_gamma   90.00
#
_symmetry.space_group_name_H-M   'P 1'
#
loop_
_entity.id
_entity.type
_entity.pdbx_description
1 polymer ?
#
loop_
_entity_poly.entity_id
_entity_poly.type
_entity_poly.pdbx_seq_one_letter_code
_entity_poly.pdbx_strand_id
1 'polypeptide(L)'
;MGGLSTGALAVYTPEEGIKLETLMKDINTLRGSFANDQGMNRAGKIILRNEKASATYTTEIIANMIREEAQGRFESRTSIPGHVQQGGTPSPMDRVRAVRLATKCIQYLETHGGTKAEVHDNPESAAVIGIKGAAVVFTPMAILEATDTDWENRRPKQAYWRNLRGIVDVLSGRKQTFDAADLVDDNEIQEQTQGHGQGQAQEEPAQEPTGERVGEEQIQGAA
;
A
#
# COMPACT_ATOMS: atom_id res chain seq x y z
N MET A 1 -5.13 -8.91 -3.36
CA MET A 1 -6.54 -8.76 -3.78
C MET A 1 -7.11 -10.00 -4.43
N GLY A 2 -6.63 -10.43 -5.62
CA GLY A 2 -7.20 -11.60 -6.31
C GLY A 2 -7.34 -12.84 -5.42
N GLY A 3 -6.33 -13.16 -4.62
CA GLY A 3 -6.38 -14.32 -3.73
C GLY A 3 -7.44 -14.24 -2.63
N LEU A 4 -7.73 -13.04 -2.13
CA LEU A 4 -8.80 -12.82 -1.16
C LEU A 4 -10.16 -13.05 -1.80
N SER A 5 -10.38 -12.49 -2.99
CA SER A 5 -11.65 -12.62 -3.71
C SER A 5 -11.96 -14.04 -4.15
N THR A 6 -10.93 -14.83 -4.48
CA THR A 6 -11.10 -16.22 -4.96
C THR A 6 -11.02 -17.26 -3.85
N GLY A 7 -10.69 -16.89 -2.61
CA GLY A 7 -10.36 -17.85 -1.56
C GLY A 7 -9.17 -18.74 -1.92
N ALA A 8 -8.12 -18.14 -2.50
CA ALA A 8 -6.94 -18.89 -2.92
C ALA A 8 -6.25 -19.56 -1.72
N LEU A 9 -5.79 -20.80 -1.91
CA LEU A 9 -5.07 -21.54 -0.86
C LEU A 9 -3.77 -20.82 -0.48
N ALA A 10 -2.99 -20.48 -1.51
CA ALA A 10 -1.73 -19.78 -1.38
C ALA A 10 -1.61 -18.69 -2.44
N VAL A 11 -0.95 -17.59 -2.07
CA VAL A 11 -0.63 -16.47 -2.96
C VAL A 11 0.86 -16.20 -2.87
N TYR A 12 1.55 -16.27 -4.01
CA TYR A 12 2.97 -15.95 -4.13
C TYR A 12 3.16 -14.56 -4.76
N THR A 13 3.90 -13.69 -4.07
CA THR A 13 4.10 -12.29 -4.44
C THR A 13 5.59 -11.97 -4.63
N PRO A 14 5.95 -10.93 -5.40
CA PRO A 14 7.34 -10.52 -5.59
C PRO A 14 7.98 -9.92 -4.33
N GLU A 15 7.19 -9.47 -3.36
CA GLU A 15 7.69 -8.92 -2.08
C GLU A 15 8.30 -10.01 -1.18
N GLU A 16 7.71 -11.20 -1.15
CA GLU A 16 8.15 -12.31 -0.27
C GLU A 16 8.99 -13.34 -1.04
N GLY A 17 8.80 -13.41 -2.35
CA GLY A 17 9.37 -14.45 -3.20
C GLY A 17 8.74 -15.82 -2.94
N ILE A 18 9.41 -16.86 -3.42
CA ILE A 18 9.02 -18.26 -3.21
C ILE A 18 10.18 -19.00 -2.58
N LYS A 19 10.01 -19.41 -1.32
CA LYS A 19 10.96 -20.23 -0.58
C LYS A 19 10.55 -21.70 -0.64
N LEU A 20 11.53 -22.59 -0.68
CA LEU A 20 11.27 -24.03 -0.78
C LEU A 20 10.49 -24.55 0.44
N GLU A 21 10.81 -24.07 1.66
CA GLU A 21 10.11 -24.53 2.86
C GLU A 21 8.63 -24.17 2.82
N THR A 22 8.32 -22.95 2.38
CA THR A 22 6.94 -22.47 2.23
C THR A 22 6.18 -23.28 1.18
N LEU A 23 6.81 -23.54 0.02
CA LEU A 23 6.20 -24.35 -1.03
C LEU A 23 5.92 -25.78 -0.56
N MET A 24 6.86 -26.41 0.16
CA MET A 24 6.67 -27.73 0.75
C MET A 24 5.52 -27.75 1.75
N LYS A 25 5.39 -26.70 2.58
CA LYS A 25 4.26 -26.55 3.51
C LYS A 25 2.92 -26.48 2.76
N ASP A 26 2.87 -25.72 1.67
CA ASP A 26 1.65 -25.57 0.86
C ASP A 26 1.25 -26.88 0.17
N ILE A 27 2.22 -27.66 -0.34
CA ILE A 27 2.00 -29.00 -0.90
C ILE A 27 1.44 -29.95 0.16
N ASN A 28 2.01 -29.94 1.37
CA ASN A 28 1.52 -30.77 2.46
C ASN A 28 0.08 -30.40 2.87
N THR A 29 -0.24 -29.10 2.88
CA THR A 29 -1.61 -28.62 3.13
C THR A 29 -2.57 -29.07 2.04
N LEU A 30 -2.20 -29.00 0.77
CA LEU A 30 -3.00 -29.54 -0.34
C LEU A 30 -3.26 -31.04 -0.15
N ARG A 31 -2.22 -31.81 0.15
CA ARG A 31 -2.34 -33.25 0.38
C ARG A 31 -3.29 -33.57 1.53
N GLY A 32 -3.16 -32.87 2.66
CA GLY A 32 -4.07 -33.03 3.80
C GLY A 32 -5.51 -32.66 3.45
N SER A 33 -5.71 -31.56 2.71
CA SER A 33 -7.04 -31.12 2.29
C SER A 33 -7.71 -32.13 1.35
N PHE A 34 -7.01 -32.67 0.35
CA PHE A 34 -7.57 -33.65 -0.57
C PHE A 34 -7.67 -35.05 0.02
N ALA A 35 -6.86 -35.39 1.02
CA ALA A 35 -6.98 -36.67 1.71
C ALA A 35 -8.28 -36.79 2.51
N ASN A 36 -8.79 -35.66 3.04
CA ASN A 36 -10.04 -35.58 3.79
C ASN A 36 -11.25 -35.25 2.90
N ASP A 37 -11.04 -35.06 1.60
CA ASP A 37 -12.10 -34.76 0.66
C ASP A 37 -12.86 -36.04 0.30
N GLN A 38 -14.14 -36.10 0.65
CA GLN A 38 -15.02 -37.26 0.41
C GLN A 38 -15.74 -37.18 -0.95
N GLY A 39 -15.10 -36.58 -1.95
CA GLY A 39 -15.71 -36.36 -3.26
C GLY A 39 -16.76 -35.24 -3.23
N MET A 40 -16.53 -34.21 -2.41
CA MET A 40 -17.44 -33.09 -2.31
C MET A 40 -17.47 -32.29 -3.62
N ASN A 41 -18.66 -31.99 -4.10
CA ASN A 41 -18.82 -31.13 -5.27
C ASN A 41 -18.33 -29.70 -4.91
N ARG A 42 -17.44 -29.10 -5.72
CA ARG A 42 -16.80 -27.78 -5.53
C ARG A 42 -15.59 -27.71 -4.57
N ALA A 43 -14.86 -28.80 -4.36
CA ALA A 43 -13.65 -28.80 -3.52
C ALA A 43 -12.37 -28.26 -4.20
N GLY A 44 -12.48 -27.68 -5.40
CA GLY A 44 -11.34 -27.17 -6.17
C GLY A 44 -10.50 -26.14 -5.40
N LYS A 45 -9.18 -26.28 -5.49
CA LYS A 45 -8.22 -25.38 -4.85
C LYS A 45 -7.47 -24.59 -5.91
N ILE A 46 -7.20 -23.32 -5.64
CA ILE A 46 -6.43 -22.44 -6.52
C ILE A 46 -5.24 -21.85 -5.78
N ILE A 47 -4.09 -21.81 -6.47
CA ILE A 47 -2.90 -21.09 -6.03
C ILE A 47 -2.69 -19.95 -7.02
N LEU A 48 -2.50 -18.74 -6.50
CA LEU A 48 -2.19 -17.58 -7.34
C LEU A 48 -0.70 -17.25 -7.23
N ARG A 49 -0.05 -17.07 -8.37
CA ARG A 49 1.36 -16.72 -8.44
C ARG A 49 1.53 -15.48 -9.28
N ASN A 50 2.11 -14.43 -8.69
CA ASN A 50 2.50 -13.24 -9.44
C ASN A 50 3.63 -13.57 -10.42
N GLU A 51 3.61 -12.96 -11.60
CA GLU A 51 4.58 -13.22 -12.67
C GLU A 51 6.04 -13.01 -12.24
N LYS A 52 6.28 -12.01 -11.37
CA LYS A 52 7.60 -11.63 -10.87
C LYS A 52 7.93 -12.22 -9.49
N ALA A 53 7.12 -13.15 -8.98
CA ALA A 53 7.37 -13.77 -7.67
C ALA A 53 8.70 -14.52 -7.60
N SER A 54 9.15 -15.12 -8.71
CA SER A 54 10.44 -15.82 -8.79
C SER A 54 10.79 -16.10 -10.24
N ALA A 55 12.04 -15.91 -10.65
CA ALA A 55 12.52 -16.34 -11.96
C ALA A 55 12.60 -17.88 -12.10
N THR A 56 12.97 -18.57 -11.01
CA THR A 56 13.19 -20.03 -11.00
C THR A 56 11.89 -20.81 -10.81
N TYR A 57 11.12 -20.51 -9.76
CA TYR A 57 9.82 -21.13 -9.49
C TYR A 57 8.73 -20.57 -10.42
N THR A 58 8.73 -21.05 -11.67
CA THR A 58 7.71 -20.72 -12.66
C THR A 58 6.38 -21.44 -12.34
N THR A 59 5.29 -20.97 -12.94
CA THR A 59 3.96 -21.58 -12.78
C THR A 59 3.97 -23.07 -13.17
N GLU A 60 4.70 -23.42 -14.23
CA GLU A 60 4.84 -24.80 -14.70
C GLU A 60 5.63 -25.66 -13.72
N ILE A 61 6.77 -25.16 -13.24
CA ILE A 61 7.61 -25.86 -12.26
C ILE A 61 6.83 -26.15 -10.97
N ILE A 62 6.11 -25.15 -10.45
CA ILE A 62 5.26 -25.32 -9.26
C ILE A 62 4.16 -26.34 -9.51
N ALA A 63 3.45 -26.25 -10.65
CA ALA A 63 2.39 -27.20 -10.97
C ALA A 63 2.94 -28.63 -11.12
N ASN A 64 4.09 -28.81 -11.76
CA ASN A 64 4.72 -30.11 -11.93
C ASN A 64 5.15 -30.71 -10.59
N MET A 65 5.75 -29.91 -9.70
CA MET A 65 6.07 -30.35 -8.33
C MET A 65 4.81 -30.79 -7.57
N ILE A 66 3.74 -30.01 -7.62
CA ILE A 66 2.46 -30.37 -6.97
C ILE A 66 1.90 -31.67 -7.55
N ARG A 67 2.01 -31.87 -8.87
CA ARG A 67 1.51 -33.08 -9.55
C ARG A 67 2.29 -34.33 -9.13
N GLU A 68 3.61 -34.22 -9.05
CA GLU A 68 4.47 -35.33 -8.62
C GLU A 68 4.18 -35.72 -7.18
N GLU A 69 4.11 -34.73 -6.29
CA GLU A 69 3.80 -34.92 -4.87
C GLU A 69 2.36 -35.38 -4.61
N ALA A 70 1.46 -35.22 -5.58
CA ALA A 70 0.09 -35.71 -5.47
C ALA A 70 -0.02 -37.24 -5.53
N GLN A 71 0.98 -37.94 -6.09
CA GLN A 71 1.02 -39.41 -6.20
C GLN A 71 -0.28 -40.01 -6.76
N GLY A 72 -0.88 -39.34 -7.75
CA GLY A 72 -2.14 -39.75 -8.39
C GLY A 72 -3.42 -39.48 -7.60
N ARG A 73 -3.35 -38.87 -6.40
CA ARG A 73 -4.54 -38.55 -5.59
C ARG A 73 -5.30 -37.32 -6.06
N PHE A 74 -4.60 -36.36 -6.66
CA PHE A 74 -5.17 -35.16 -7.24
C PHE A 74 -4.30 -34.67 -8.39
N GLU A 75 -4.83 -33.75 -9.19
CA GLU A 75 -4.12 -33.19 -10.34
C GLU A 75 -3.95 -31.67 -10.19
N SER A 76 -2.84 -31.15 -10.71
CA SER A 76 -2.63 -29.71 -10.88
C SER A 76 -2.71 -29.31 -12.36
N ARG A 77 -3.28 -28.15 -12.62
CA ARG A 77 -3.32 -27.51 -13.94
C ARG A 77 -2.78 -26.10 -13.84
N THR A 78 -2.06 -25.66 -14.87
CA THR A 78 -1.62 -24.28 -15.00
C THR A 78 -2.70 -23.47 -15.70
N SER A 79 -2.84 -22.20 -15.30
CA SER A 79 -3.65 -21.22 -16.02
C SER A 79 -2.91 -19.90 -16.01
N ILE A 80 -2.65 -19.37 -17.21
CA ILE A 80 -2.00 -18.07 -17.40
C ILE A 80 -2.98 -17.22 -18.19
N PRO A 81 -3.79 -16.37 -17.53
CA PRO A 81 -4.77 -15.54 -18.22
C PRO A 81 -4.12 -14.62 -19.27
N GLY A 82 -2.90 -14.13 -19.01
CA GLY A 82 -2.18 -13.26 -19.94
C GLY A 82 -2.86 -11.90 -20.09
N HIS A 83 -2.99 -11.44 -21.34
CA HIS A 83 -3.50 -10.10 -21.66
C HIS A 83 -4.98 -9.87 -21.33
N VAL A 84 -5.77 -10.94 -21.13
CA VAL A 84 -7.19 -10.80 -20.73
C VAL A 84 -7.34 -10.11 -19.37
N GLN A 85 -6.28 -10.05 -18.57
CA GLN A 85 -6.23 -9.30 -17.31
C GLN A 85 -6.34 -7.78 -17.50
N GLN A 86 -6.05 -7.26 -18.70
CA GLN A 86 -6.33 -5.86 -19.05
C GLN A 86 -7.83 -5.58 -19.13
N GLY A 87 -8.65 -6.63 -19.20
CA GLY A 87 -10.08 -6.56 -19.41
C GLY A 87 -10.42 -6.30 -20.88
N GLY A 88 -11.72 -6.20 -21.14
CA GLY A 88 -12.25 -5.72 -22.42
C GLY A 88 -12.91 -4.37 -22.20
N THR A 89 -14.19 -4.40 -21.84
CA THR A 89 -14.94 -3.18 -21.52
C THR A 89 -14.65 -2.74 -20.06
N PRO A 90 -14.27 -1.48 -19.80
CA PRO A 90 -13.96 -1.01 -18.45
C PRO A 90 -15.19 -1.10 -17.52
N SER A 91 -14.94 -1.39 -16.24
CA SER A 91 -15.99 -1.55 -15.24
C SER A 91 -16.70 -0.22 -14.93
N PRO A 92 -17.93 -0.24 -14.39
CA PRO A 92 -18.59 0.99 -13.94
C PRO A 92 -17.76 1.80 -12.94
N MET A 93 -17.03 1.11 -12.05
CA MET A 93 -16.14 1.76 -11.08
C MET A 93 -15.01 2.51 -11.76
N ASP A 94 -14.36 1.89 -12.76
CA ASP A 94 -13.27 2.54 -13.51
C ASP A 94 -13.78 3.74 -14.29
N ARG A 95 -14.97 3.64 -14.92
CA ARG A 95 -15.57 4.76 -15.67
C ARG A 95 -15.86 5.97 -14.77
N VAL A 96 -16.50 5.74 -13.63
CA VAL A 96 -16.83 6.83 -12.69
C VAL A 96 -15.56 7.45 -12.11
N ARG A 97 -14.58 6.62 -11.73
CA ARG A 97 -13.29 7.10 -11.22
C ARG A 97 -12.52 7.88 -12.28
N ALA A 98 -12.50 7.43 -13.53
CA ALA A 98 -11.83 8.12 -14.62
C ALA A 98 -12.39 9.54 -14.80
N VAL A 99 -13.72 9.69 -14.85
CA VAL A 99 -14.36 11.02 -14.94
C VAL A 99 -14.02 11.88 -13.73
N ARG A 100 -14.16 11.34 -12.50
CA ARG A 100 -13.83 12.07 -11.26
C ARG A 100 -12.38 12.55 -11.24
N LEU A 101 -11.43 11.71 -11.59
CA LEU A 101 -10.01 12.05 -11.61
C LEU A 101 -9.69 13.05 -12.73
N ALA A 102 -10.26 12.86 -13.94
CA ALA A 102 -10.06 13.78 -15.05
C ALA A 102 -10.58 15.20 -14.73
N THR A 103 -11.79 15.33 -14.19
CA THR A 103 -12.33 16.63 -13.77
C THR A 103 -11.44 17.29 -12.72
N LYS A 104 -10.90 16.53 -11.77
CA LYS A 104 -9.97 17.05 -10.76
C LYS A 104 -8.65 17.50 -11.37
N CYS A 105 -8.11 16.78 -12.35
CA CYS A 105 -6.89 17.20 -13.05
C CYS A 105 -7.09 18.51 -13.80
N ILE A 106 -8.23 18.71 -14.47
CA ILE A 106 -8.52 19.98 -15.15
C ILE A 106 -8.60 21.13 -14.13
N GLN A 107 -9.31 20.94 -13.01
CA GLN A 107 -9.34 21.92 -11.91
C GLN A 107 -7.95 22.23 -11.34
N TYR A 108 -7.07 21.23 -11.30
CA TYR A 108 -5.70 21.40 -10.85
C TYR A 108 -4.87 22.25 -11.83
N LEU A 109 -5.01 21.99 -13.13
CA LEU A 109 -4.36 22.77 -14.18
C LEU A 109 -4.85 24.22 -14.22
N GLU A 110 -6.13 24.47 -13.95
CA GLU A 110 -6.69 25.82 -13.88
C GLU A 110 -6.13 26.61 -12.69
N THR A 111 -5.87 25.95 -11.56
CA THR A 111 -5.38 26.58 -10.33
C THR A 111 -3.86 26.76 -10.29
N HIS A 112 -3.11 25.85 -10.94
CA HIS A 112 -1.64 25.84 -10.96
C HIS A 112 -1.07 26.26 -12.33
N GLY A 113 -1.94 26.67 -13.25
CA GLY A 113 -1.57 27.28 -14.52
C GLY A 113 -1.14 28.73 -14.34
N GLY A 114 -0.30 29.22 -15.25
CA GLY A 114 0.25 30.57 -15.18
C GLY A 114 1.24 30.84 -16.30
N THR A 115 2.10 31.84 -16.12
CA THR A 115 3.22 32.07 -17.04
C THR A 115 4.24 30.94 -16.94
N LYS A 116 5.07 30.79 -17.99
CA LYS A 116 6.09 29.73 -18.04
C LYS A 116 7.06 29.78 -16.84
N ALA A 117 7.39 30.97 -16.35
CA ALA A 117 8.29 31.14 -15.22
C ALA A 117 7.63 30.67 -13.91
N GLU A 118 6.38 31.08 -13.65
CA GLU A 118 5.63 30.68 -12.45
C GLU A 118 5.40 29.17 -12.37
N VAL A 119 5.11 28.54 -13.51
CA VAL A 119 4.94 27.08 -13.59
C VAL A 119 6.26 26.35 -13.37
N HIS A 120 7.36 26.85 -13.93
CA HIS A 120 8.68 26.24 -13.78
C HIS A 120 9.18 26.30 -12.33
N ASP A 121 8.96 27.41 -11.65
CA ASP A 121 9.48 27.64 -10.30
C ASP A 121 8.59 27.06 -9.21
N ASN A 122 7.35 26.65 -9.53
CA ASN A 122 6.45 25.99 -8.60
C ASN A 122 6.59 24.45 -8.66
N PRO A 123 7.09 23.77 -7.61
CA PRO A 123 7.19 22.31 -7.56
C PRO A 123 5.84 21.58 -7.61
N GLU A 124 4.75 22.25 -7.23
CA GLU A 124 3.39 21.69 -7.26
C GLU A 124 2.80 21.69 -8.67
N SER A 125 3.40 22.42 -9.62
CA SER A 125 2.90 22.43 -11.01
C SER A 125 2.98 21.05 -11.68
N ALA A 126 3.94 20.22 -11.26
CA ALA A 126 4.11 18.83 -11.70
C ALA A 126 3.73 17.86 -10.57
N ALA A 127 2.47 17.41 -10.56
CA ALA A 127 1.95 16.50 -9.55
C ALA A 127 1.25 15.27 -10.16
N VAL A 128 1.21 14.19 -9.38
CA VAL A 128 0.47 12.97 -9.70
C VAL A 128 -0.82 12.96 -8.89
N ILE A 129 -1.95 12.77 -9.58
CA ILE A 129 -3.24 12.54 -8.94
C ILE A 129 -3.30 11.09 -8.43
N GLY A 130 -3.68 10.91 -7.17
CA GLY A 130 -3.80 9.61 -6.53
C GLY A 130 -5.00 9.53 -5.60
N ILE A 131 -5.25 8.34 -5.06
CA ILE A 131 -6.25 8.09 -4.03
C ILE A 131 -5.53 7.55 -2.80
N LYS A 132 -5.65 8.25 -1.67
CA LYS A 132 -5.19 7.80 -0.35
C LYS A 132 -6.42 7.62 0.55
N GLY A 133 -6.68 6.38 0.97
CA GLY A 133 -7.95 6.02 1.62
C GLY A 133 -9.15 6.32 0.71
N ALA A 134 -10.01 7.25 1.11
CA ALA A 134 -11.16 7.71 0.32
C ALA A 134 -10.91 9.03 -0.45
N ALA A 135 -9.83 9.75 -0.11
CA ALA A 135 -9.56 11.09 -0.61
C ALA A 135 -8.82 11.08 -1.95
N VAL A 136 -9.13 12.05 -2.82
CA VAL A 136 -8.31 12.35 -4.01
C VAL A 136 -7.24 13.34 -3.58
N VAL A 137 -5.98 13.03 -3.86
CA VAL A 137 -4.83 13.84 -3.43
C VAL A 137 -3.92 14.07 -4.64
N PHE A 138 -3.36 15.27 -4.74
CA PHE A 138 -2.26 15.57 -5.66
C PHE A 138 -0.95 15.52 -4.88
N THR A 139 0.01 14.73 -5.36
CA THR A 139 1.35 14.65 -4.75
C THR A 139 2.38 15.17 -5.75
N PRO A 140 3.17 16.20 -5.41
CA PRO A 140 4.25 16.68 -6.27
C PRO A 140 5.19 15.55 -6.68
N MET A 141 5.57 15.52 -7.96
CA MET A 141 6.34 14.41 -8.54
C MET A 141 7.70 14.23 -7.84
N ALA A 142 8.37 15.33 -7.51
CA ALA A 142 9.65 15.30 -6.80
C ALA A 142 9.56 14.62 -5.42
N ILE A 143 8.46 14.84 -4.69
CA ILE A 143 8.22 14.21 -3.39
C ILE A 143 7.93 12.72 -3.59
N LEU A 144 7.02 12.39 -4.50
CA LEU A 144 6.61 11.00 -4.76
C LEU A 144 7.79 10.13 -5.19
N GLU A 145 8.67 10.67 -6.02
CA GLU A 145 9.91 10.02 -6.45
C GLU A 145 10.84 9.73 -5.27
N ALA A 146 11.10 10.73 -4.43
CA ALA A 146 12.02 10.61 -3.31
C ALA A 146 11.50 9.67 -2.21
N THR A 147 10.23 9.80 -1.84
CA THR A 147 9.68 9.12 -0.65
C THR A 147 9.14 7.74 -0.97
N ASP A 148 8.29 7.62 -2.00
CA ASP A 148 7.37 6.48 -2.11
C ASP A 148 7.68 5.54 -3.28
N THR A 149 8.56 5.93 -4.21
CA THR A 149 8.80 5.18 -5.46
C THR A 149 10.02 4.25 -5.36
N ASP A 150 9.83 2.97 -5.66
CA ASP A 150 10.90 1.99 -5.93
C ASP A 150 11.08 1.88 -7.45
N TRP A 151 12.14 2.49 -7.97
CA TRP A 151 12.43 2.55 -9.40
C TRP A 151 12.90 1.22 -10.00
N GLU A 152 13.64 0.42 -9.23
CA GLU A 152 14.19 -0.85 -9.71
C GLU A 152 13.06 -1.83 -9.99
N ASN A 153 12.11 -1.94 -9.05
CA ASN A 153 10.96 -2.83 -9.19
C ASN A 153 9.73 -2.14 -9.80
N ARG A 154 9.82 -0.84 -10.11
CA ARG A 154 8.75 0.00 -10.69
C ARG A 154 7.43 -0.09 -9.92
N ARG A 155 7.49 0.03 -8.59
CA ARG A 155 6.35 -0.12 -7.68
C ARG A 155 6.45 0.86 -6.50
N PRO A 156 5.40 1.08 -5.71
CA PRO A 156 5.56 1.82 -4.46
C PRO A 156 6.41 1.03 -3.46
N LYS A 157 7.20 1.72 -2.65
CA LYS A 157 8.00 1.12 -1.57
C LYS A 157 7.13 0.45 -0.52
N GLN A 158 5.96 1.04 -0.24
CA GLN A 158 4.97 0.49 0.69
C GLN A 158 3.75 -0.02 -0.06
N ALA A 159 3.33 -1.24 0.29
CA ALA A 159 2.20 -1.91 -0.34
C ALA A 159 1.00 -1.92 0.63
N TYR A 160 0.00 -1.09 0.34
CA TYR A 160 -1.20 -0.89 1.16
C TYR A 160 -2.02 -2.16 1.45
N TRP A 161 -1.78 -3.25 0.72
CA TRP A 161 -2.54 -4.49 0.78
C TRP A 161 -1.82 -5.60 1.56
N ARG A 162 -0.65 -5.34 2.16
CA ARG A 162 0.14 -6.36 2.87
C ARG A 162 -0.63 -6.99 4.03
N ASN A 163 -1.32 -6.18 4.83
CA ASN A 163 -2.18 -6.64 5.93
C ASN A 163 -3.28 -7.63 5.46
N LEU A 164 -3.79 -7.48 4.23
CA LEU A 164 -4.77 -8.41 3.66
C LEU A 164 -4.18 -9.81 3.44
N ARG A 165 -2.86 -9.96 3.40
CA ARG A 165 -2.23 -11.27 3.19
C ARG A 165 -2.50 -12.22 4.34
N GLY A 166 -2.38 -11.74 5.58
CA GLY A 166 -2.70 -12.51 6.78
C GLY A 166 -4.15 -12.98 6.78
N ILE A 167 -5.07 -12.10 6.39
CA ILE A 167 -6.49 -12.44 6.24
C ILE A 167 -6.69 -13.57 5.23
N VAL A 168 -6.04 -13.50 4.06
CA VAL A 168 -6.12 -14.59 3.07
C VAL A 168 -5.60 -15.90 3.63
N ASP A 169 -4.48 -15.89 4.36
CA ASP A 169 -3.88 -17.12 4.90
C ASP A 169 -4.72 -17.76 6.01
N VAL A 170 -5.40 -16.96 6.82
CA VAL A 170 -6.34 -17.47 7.83
C VAL A 170 -7.59 -18.02 7.16
N LEU A 171 -8.21 -17.27 6.25
CA LEU A 171 -9.44 -17.69 5.57
C LEU A 171 -9.22 -18.91 4.66
N SER A 172 -8.01 -19.10 4.13
CA SER A 172 -7.66 -20.26 3.33
C SER A 172 -7.30 -21.50 4.15
N GLY A 173 -7.16 -21.36 5.48
CA GLY A 173 -6.72 -22.42 6.37
C GLY A 173 -5.21 -22.72 6.31
N ARG A 174 -4.43 -21.85 5.65
CA ARG A 174 -2.95 -21.97 5.55
C ARG A 174 -2.27 -21.58 6.87
N LYS A 175 -2.85 -20.62 7.59
CA LYS A 175 -2.52 -20.25 8.97
C LYS A 175 -3.75 -20.47 9.86
N GLN A 176 -3.53 -20.80 11.14
CA GLN A 176 -4.63 -20.96 12.10
C GLN A 176 -4.97 -19.66 12.84
N THR A 177 -4.02 -18.73 12.95
CA THR A 177 -4.16 -17.49 13.69
C THR A 177 -3.49 -16.34 12.96
N PHE A 178 -3.92 -15.11 13.27
CA PHE A 178 -3.21 -13.90 12.87
C PHE A 178 -1.93 -13.77 13.69
N ASP A 179 -0.83 -13.42 13.03
CA ASP A 179 0.41 -13.07 13.71
C ASP A 179 0.46 -11.56 13.98
N ALA A 180 1.32 -11.10 14.90
CA ALA A 180 1.46 -9.68 15.20
C ALA A 180 1.76 -8.83 13.94
N ALA A 181 2.53 -9.38 12.99
CA ALA A 181 2.84 -8.73 11.72
C ALA A 181 1.62 -8.59 10.78
N ASP A 182 0.58 -9.42 10.96
CA ASP A 182 -0.66 -9.36 10.16
C ASP A 182 -1.62 -8.27 10.67
N LEU A 183 -1.40 -7.75 11.88
CA LEU A 183 -2.23 -6.74 12.55
C LEU A 183 -1.68 -5.32 12.42
N VAL A 184 -0.48 -5.16 11.85
CA VAL A 184 0.14 -3.85 11.64
C VAL A 184 -0.47 -3.22 10.39
N ASP A 185 -1.17 -2.09 10.55
CA ASP A 185 -1.41 -1.18 9.44
C ASP A 185 -0.15 -0.34 9.23
N ASP A 186 0.55 -0.56 8.12
CA ASP A 186 1.75 0.21 7.77
C ASP A 186 1.48 1.73 7.73
N ASN A 187 0.22 2.16 7.62
CA ASN A 187 -0.17 3.57 7.70
C ASN A 187 -0.16 4.14 9.13
N GLU A 188 -0.45 3.35 10.17
CA GLU A 188 -0.48 3.81 11.57
C GLU A 188 0.93 4.08 12.13
N ILE A 189 1.96 3.38 11.61
CA ILE A 189 3.35 3.61 12.01
C ILE A 189 3.83 5.01 11.60
N GLN A 190 3.33 5.55 10.48
CA GLN A 190 3.77 6.86 9.98
C GLN A 190 3.19 8.03 10.77
N GLU A 191 1.94 7.96 11.24
CA GLU A 191 1.37 9.01 12.11
C GLU A 191 2.14 9.13 13.44
N GLN A 192 2.58 8.01 14.01
CA GLN A 192 3.36 8.01 15.26
C GLN A 192 4.80 8.50 15.07
N THR A 193 5.40 8.26 13.89
CA THR A 193 6.78 8.68 13.62
C THR A 193 6.88 10.14 13.16
N GLN A 194 5.83 10.69 12.53
CA GLN A 194 5.75 12.11 12.18
C GLN A 194 5.32 13.02 13.36
N GLY A 195 4.69 12.45 14.40
CA GLY A 195 4.27 13.19 15.60
C GLY A 195 5.36 13.52 16.64
N HIS A 196 6.61 13.07 16.45
CA HIS A 196 7.70 13.27 17.43
C HIS A 196 8.80 14.26 16.98
N GLY A 197 8.58 15.00 15.90
CA GLY A 197 9.60 15.84 15.26
C GLY A 197 9.19 17.30 15.05
N GLN A 198 8.70 17.99 16.07
CA GLN A 198 8.67 19.46 16.22
C GLN A 198 8.18 19.71 17.66
N GLY A 199 9.06 19.93 18.64
CA GLY A 199 9.86 21.14 18.75
C GLY A 199 9.17 22.04 19.76
N GLN A 200 9.54 21.91 21.03
CA GLN A 200 9.11 22.75 22.14
C GLN A 200 9.24 24.23 21.74
N ALA A 201 8.11 24.90 21.52
CA ALA A 201 8.07 26.35 21.56
C ALA A 201 8.33 26.75 23.01
N GLN A 202 9.52 27.29 23.28
CA GLN A 202 9.79 28.00 24.51
C GLN A 202 8.83 29.19 24.56
N GLU A 203 7.90 29.16 25.52
CA GLU A 203 7.15 30.34 25.93
C GLU A 203 8.15 31.38 26.43
N GLU A 204 8.32 32.47 25.69
CA GLU A 204 8.91 33.69 26.24
C GLU A 204 8.04 34.18 27.41
N PRO A 205 8.58 34.43 28.60
CA PRO A 205 7.80 34.99 29.67
C PRO A 205 7.51 36.46 29.38
N ALA A 206 6.23 36.80 29.35
CA ALA A 206 5.75 38.17 29.26
C ALA A 206 6.37 39.03 30.38
N GLN A 207 7.12 40.05 30.01
CA GLN A 207 7.59 41.08 30.95
C GLN A 207 6.40 41.97 31.33
N GLU A 208 5.92 41.84 32.56
CA GLU A 208 5.04 42.84 33.19
C GLU A 208 5.83 44.14 33.47
N PRO A 209 5.23 45.32 33.25
CA PRO A 209 5.89 46.58 33.52
C PRO A 209 5.95 46.81 35.04
N THR A 210 7.12 46.58 35.62
CA THR A 210 7.40 46.97 37.02
C THR A 210 7.68 48.47 37.05
N GLY A 211 6.75 49.19 37.68
CA GLY A 211 6.92 50.60 37.99
C GLY A 211 7.98 50.81 39.06
N GLU A 212 8.91 51.71 38.80
CA GLU A 212 9.76 52.31 39.81
C GLU A 212 9.47 53.82 39.84
N ARG A 213 9.12 54.32 41.03
CA ARG A 213 8.93 55.74 41.31
C ARG A 213 10.21 56.34 41.89
N VAL A 214 10.34 57.64 41.64
CA VAL A 214 10.85 58.74 42.48
C VAL A 214 12.20 59.34 42.08
N GLY A 215 12.16 60.67 41.92
CA GLY A 215 13.27 61.61 41.86
C GLY A 215 12.81 62.88 41.13
N GLU A 216 11.84 63.62 41.67
CA GLU A 216 12.08 64.93 42.32
C GLU A 216 12.97 65.88 41.51
N GLU A 217 12.34 66.87 40.84
CA GLU A 217 12.98 68.17 40.65
C GLU A 217 11.96 69.31 40.72
N GLN A 218 12.43 70.39 41.34
CA GLN A 218 11.70 71.40 42.07
C GLN A 218 11.04 72.44 41.15
N ILE A 219 9.80 72.80 41.46
CA ILE A 219 9.16 74.03 40.96
C ILE A 219 9.38 75.12 42.01
N GLN A 220 10.32 76.03 41.76
CA GLN A 220 10.35 77.35 42.39
C GLN A 220 9.54 78.32 41.53
N GLY A 221 8.44 78.83 42.07
CA GLY A 221 7.77 80.00 41.54
C GLY A 221 8.36 81.28 42.13
N ALA A 222 8.48 82.32 41.32
CA ALA A 222 8.53 83.71 41.76
C ALA A 222 8.03 84.62 40.63
N ALA A 223 6.98 85.38 40.97
CA ALA A 223 6.57 86.72 40.53
C ALA A 223 6.73 87.12 39.06
#